data_AF-A0A838X1H5-F1
#
_entry.id   AF-A0A838X1H5-F1
#
_cell.length_a   1.000
_cell.length_b   1.000
_cell.length_c   1.000
_cell.angle_alpha   90.00
_cell.angle_beta   90.00
_cell.angle_gamma   90.00
#
_symmetry.space_group_name_H-M   'P 1'
#
loop_
_entity.id
_entity.type
_entity.pdbx_description
1 polymer ?
#
loop_
_entity_poly.entity_id
_entity_poly.type
_entity_poly.pdbx_seq_one_letter_code
_entity_poly.pdbx_strand_id
1 'polypeptide(L)'
;KRDIEYEIFSTWAETAHVVDDFEVEITHIQHAIGESKAAVEKAIFAYRRLIDLPGLRQIQHTTRLLDIKRLASIDTAIAELGPGVDTEVYAHIDAYLVEVFTATKPNQPLLTPKAIVHRLRRLIAQLDNTVGYDAAKRKRRTRPQDAFVI
;
A
#
# COMPACT_ATOMS: atom_id res chain seq x y z
N LYS A 1 1.88 21.22 -4.11
CA LYS A 1 2.54 19.98 -4.61
C LYS A 1 1.55 18.81 -4.63
N ARG A 2 0.94 18.40 -3.51
CA ARG A 2 -0.03 17.28 -3.46
C ARG A 2 -1.22 17.40 -4.42
N ASP A 3 -1.84 18.57 -4.54
CA ASP A 3 -2.98 18.72 -5.47
C ASP A 3 -2.56 18.50 -6.92
N ILE A 4 -1.39 19.02 -7.31
CA ILE A 4 -0.82 18.78 -8.64
C ILE A 4 -0.53 17.29 -8.83
N GLU A 5 0.08 16.63 -7.84
CA GLU A 5 0.29 15.17 -7.86
C GLU A 5 -1.03 14.41 -8.04
N TYR A 6 -2.10 14.84 -7.37
CA TYR A 6 -3.42 14.24 -7.53
C TYR A 6 -3.97 14.42 -8.96
N GLU A 7 -3.93 15.63 -9.50
CA GLU A 7 -4.42 15.88 -10.86
C GLU A 7 -3.67 15.06 -11.93
N ILE A 8 -2.37 14.83 -11.74
CA ILE A 8 -1.56 14.03 -12.68
C ILE A 8 -1.86 12.54 -12.57
N PHE A 9 -1.92 12.01 -11.34
CA PHE A 9 -1.87 10.57 -11.12
C PHE A 9 -3.23 9.93 -10.79
N SER A 10 -4.27 10.72 -10.47
CA SER A 10 -5.57 10.19 -10.02
C SER A 10 -6.23 9.25 -11.03
N THR A 11 -6.11 9.52 -12.33
CA THR A 11 -6.63 8.66 -13.41
C THR A 11 -6.09 7.24 -13.33
N TRP A 12 -4.87 7.03 -12.81
CA TRP A 12 -4.29 5.69 -12.65
C TRP A 12 -4.98 4.84 -11.57
N ALA A 13 -5.83 5.44 -10.75
CA ALA A 13 -6.69 4.71 -9.80
C ALA A 13 -8.00 4.20 -10.44
N GLU A 14 -8.22 4.44 -11.73
CA GLU A 14 -9.37 3.97 -12.49
C GLU A 14 -9.04 2.68 -13.24
N THR A 15 -9.87 1.64 -13.08
CA THR A 15 -9.69 0.35 -13.76
C THR A 15 -9.73 0.48 -15.28
N ALA A 16 -10.47 1.46 -15.80
CA ALA A 16 -10.60 1.71 -17.23
C ALA A 16 -9.36 2.41 -17.82
N HIS A 17 -8.48 2.96 -17.00
CA HIS A 17 -7.30 3.67 -17.49
C HIS A 17 -6.20 2.68 -17.89
N VAL A 18 -5.99 2.62 -19.20
CA VAL A 18 -4.92 1.85 -19.85
C VAL A 18 -4.20 2.76 -20.83
N VAL A 19 -2.92 2.48 -21.03
CA VAL A 19 -2.06 3.18 -21.99
C VAL A 19 -1.43 2.16 -22.91
N ASP A 20 -1.22 2.54 -24.16
CA ASP A 20 -0.65 1.64 -25.17
C ASP A 20 0.84 1.36 -24.91
N ASP A 21 1.60 2.39 -24.52
CA ASP A 21 3.02 2.28 -24.18
C ASP A 21 3.30 2.97 -22.84
N PHE A 22 3.60 2.14 -21.83
CA PHE A 22 3.86 2.57 -20.47
C PHE A 22 5.15 3.39 -20.33
N GLU A 23 6.19 3.06 -21.09
CA GLU A 23 7.50 3.74 -21.02
C GLU A 23 7.44 5.11 -21.67
N VAL A 24 6.71 5.23 -22.78
CA VAL A 24 6.42 6.51 -23.43
C VAL A 24 5.63 7.42 -22.49
N GLU A 25 4.60 6.89 -21.82
CA GLU A 25 3.79 7.67 -20.89
C GLU A 25 4.59 8.13 -19.67
N ILE A 26 5.41 7.26 -19.07
CA ILE A 26 6.35 7.64 -18.01
C ILE A 26 7.26 8.78 -18.49
N THR A 27 7.79 8.68 -19.71
CA THR A 27 8.68 9.70 -20.28
C THR A 27 7.95 11.03 -20.48
N HIS A 28 6.71 11.02 -20.97
CA HIS A 28 5.90 12.23 -21.10
C HIS A 28 5.64 12.90 -19.75
N ILE A 29 5.19 12.14 -18.75
CA ILE A 29 4.95 12.68 -17.40
C ILE A 29 6.25 13.21 -16.81
N GLN A 30 7.36 12.47 -16.95
CA GLN A 30 8.69 12.89 -16.51
C GLN A 30 9.08 14.26 -17.08
N HIS A 31 8.92 14.46 -18.40
CA HIS A 31 9.21 15.74 -19.05
C HIS A 31 8.29 16.86 -18.59
N ALA A 32 7.02 16.56 -18.30
CA ALA A 32 6.05 17.56 -17.85
C ALA A 32 6.32 18.07 -16.43
N ILE A 33 6.82 17.21 -15.53
CA ILE A 33 6.93 17.55 -14.09
C ILE A 33 8.36 17.65 -13.55
N GLY A 34 9.36 17.24 -14.35
CA GLY A 34 10.77 17.32 -13.99
C GLY A 34 11.22 16.34 -12.89
N GLU A 35 10.43 15.32 -12.60
CA GLU A 35 10.81 14.23 -11.68
C GLU A 35 11.59 13.13 -12.44
N SER A 36 12.18 12.16 -11.75
CA SER A 36 12.85 11.03 -12.40
C SER A 36 11.85 9.98 -12.90
N LYS A 37 12.21 9.17 -13.91
CA LYS A 37 11.37 8.04 -14.37
C LYS A 37 10.94 7.13 -13.24
N ALA A 38 11.88 6.73 -12.38
CA ALA A 38 11.60 5.88 -11.23
C ALA A 38 10.63 6.54 -10.22
N ALA A 39 10.67 7.86 -10.05
CA ALA A 39 9.71 8.57 -9.19
C ALA A 39 8.30 8.60 -9.80
N VAL A 40 8.21 8.81 -11.12
CA VAL A 40 6.95 8.77 -11.88
C VAL A 40 6.33 7.38 -11.85
N GLU A 41 7.10 6.35 -12.18
CA GLU A 41 6.67 4.94 -12.15
C GLU A 41 6.14 4.57 -10.76
N LYS A 42 6.87 4.94 -9.70
CA LYS A 42 6.44 4.70 -8.32
C LYS A 42 5.13 5.41 -7.98
N ALA A 43 4.93 6.64 -8.46
CA ALA A 43 3.68 7.37 -8.27
C ALA A 43 2.51 6.69 -8.99
N ILE A 44 2.73 6.21 -10.22
CA ILE A 44 1.74 5.48 -11.00
C ILE A 44 1.32 4.19 -10.29
N PHE A 45 2.28 3.35 -9.86
CA PHE A 45 1.95 2.13 -9.12
C PHE A 45 1.23 2.40 -7.80
N ALA A 46 1.63 3.46 -7.10
CA ALA A 46 0.96 3.88 -5.88
C ALA A 46 -0.52 4.27 -6.10
N TYR A 47 -0.85 4.92 -7.23
CA TYR A 47 -2.25 5.21 -7.58
C TYR A 47 -2.98 3.99 -8.12
N ARG A 48 -2.33 3.13 -8.92
CA ARG A 48 -2.93 1.86 -9.37
C ARG A 48 -3.32 0.96 -8.21
N ARG A 49 -2.54 0.94 -7.12
CA ARG A 49 -2.89 0.22 -5.89
C ARG A 49 -4.26 0.59 -5.33
N LEU A 50 -4.73 1.82 -5.56
CA LEU A 50 -6.04 2.27 -5.07
C LEU A 50 -7.22 1.56 -5.76
N ILE A 51 -6.99 0.86 -6.88
CA ILE A 51 -8.01 -0.01 -7.50
C ILE A 51 -8.39 -1.14 -6.52
N ASP A 52 -7.42 -1.71 -5.81
CA ASP A 52 -7.63 -2.78 -4.83
C ASP A 52 -8.10 -2.25 -3.46
N LEU A 53 -8.05 -0.93 -3.26
CA LEU A 53 -8.34 -0.24 -1.99
C LEU A 53 -9.41 0.84 -2.20
N PRO A 54 -10.66 0.46 -2.54
CA PRO A 54 -11.69 1.41 -2.96
C PRO A 54 -12.08 2.43 -1.89
N GLY A 55 -12.03 2.05 -0.60
CA GLY A 55 -12.28 2.96 0.52
C GLY A 55 -11.17 4.00 0.68
N LEU A 56 -9.90 3.57 0.63
CA LEU A 56 -8.77 4.49 0.63
C LEU A 56 -8.78 5.41 -0.60
N ARG A 57 -9.16 4.87 -1.77
CA ARG A 57 -9.34 5.67 -2.99
C ARG A 57 -10.35 6.79 -2.77
N GLN A 58 -11.48 6.50 -2.12
CA GLN A 58 -12.49 7.50 -1.80
C GLN A 58 -11.96 8.58 -0.85
N ILE A 59 -11.19 8.20 0.18
CA ILE A 59 -10.54 9.17 1.08
C ILE A 59 -9.58 10.06 0.31
N GLN A 60 -8.76 9.49 -0.58
CA GLN A 60 -7.81 10.26 -1.38
C GLN A 60 -8.52 11.21 -2.34
N HIS A 61 -9.58 10.76 -3.01
CA HIS A 61 -10.41 11.59 -3.88
C HIS A 61 -11.03 12.77 -3.12
N THR A 62 -11.52 12.52 -1.92
CA THR A 62 -12.25 13.53 -1.12
C THR A 62 -11.31 14.53 -0.44
N THR A 63 -10.17 14.06 0.07
CA THR A 63 -9.30 14.85 0.96
C THR A 63 -8.00 15.31 0.30
N ARG A 64 -7.48 14.56 -0.68
CA ARG A 64 -6.19 14.79 -1.35
C ARG A 64 -5.00 14.96 -0.38
N LEU A 65 -5.13 14.41 0.83
CA LEU A 65 -4.17 14.63 1.91
C LEU A 65 -2.92 13.74 1.81
N LEU A 66 -3.01 12.57 1.16
CA LEU A 66 -1.90 11.65 1.00
C LEU A 66 -1.00 12.13 -0.13
N ASP A 67 0.27 12.40 0.19
CA ASP A 67 1.30 12.65 -0.81
C ASP A 67 1.78 11.34 -1.44
N ILE A 68 2.48 11.44 -2.58
CA ILE A 68 3.05 10.28 -3.27
C ILE A 68 3.90 9.41 -2.34
N LYS A 69 4.65 10.02 -1.41
CA LYS A 69 5.49 9.26 -0.47
C LYS A 69 4.66 8.33 0.42
N ARG A 70 3.50 8.77 0.91
CA ARG A 70 2.60 7.93 1.72
C ARG A 70 1.92 6.86 0.88
N LEU A 71 1.37 7.22 -0.28
CA LEU A 71 0.73 6.25 -1.18
C LEU A 71 1.74 5.17 -1.62
N ALA A 72 2.94 5.57 -1.99
CA ALA A 72 4.00 4.64 -2.38
C ALA A 72 4.46 3.75 -1.23
N SER A 73 4.43 4.24 0.02
CA SER A 73 4.67 3.41 1.20
C SER A 73 3.57 2.38 1.45
N ILE A 74 2.31 2.70 1.15
CA ILE A 74 1.20 1.75 1.20
C ILE A 74 1.42 0.67 0.15
N ASP A 75 1.66 1.08 -1.10
CA ASP A 75 1.90 0.13 -2.20
C ASP A 75 3.11 -0.77 -1.92
N THR A 76 4.24 -0.22 -1.49
CA THR A 76 5.43 -1.03 -1.15
C THR A 76 5.13 -2.07 -0.07
N ALA A 77 4.41 -1.69 0.98
CA ALA A 77 4.08 -2.60 2.08
C ALA A 77 3.12 -3.72 1.64
N ILE A 78 2.18 -3.41 0.73
CA ILE A 78 1.23 -4.41 0.20
C ILE A 78 1.92 -5.31 -0.83
N ALA A 79 2.82 -4.78 -1.66
CA ALA A 79 3.56 -5.55 -2.66
C ALA A 79 4.40 -6.69 -2.04
N GLU A 80 4.80 -6.57 -0.77
CA GLU A 80 5.50 -7.63 -0.01
C GLU A 80 4.68 -8.91 0.16
N LEU A 81 3.35 -8.84 0.02
CA LEU A 81 2.48 -10.03 0.04
C LEU A 81 2.68 -10.93 -1.19
N GLY A 82 3.30 -10.41 -2.25
CA GLY A 82 3.47 -11.12 -3.51
C GLY A 82 2.21 -11.13 -4.38
N PRO A 83 2.25 -11.82 -5.53
CA PRO A 83 1.10 -11.96 -6.42
C PRO A 83 0.06 -12.92 -5.84
N GLY A 84 -1.21 -12.77 -6.25
CA GLY A 84 -2.29 -13.69 -5.87
C GLY A 84 -2.89 -13.46 -4.49
N VAL A 85 -2.77 -12.25 -3.96
CA VAL A 85 -3.44 -11.84 -2.72
C VAL A 85 -4.96 -11.92 -2.89
N ASP A 86 -5.64 -12.53 -1.93
CA ASP A 86 -7.09 -12.64 -1.94
C ASP A 86 -7.75 -11.26 -1.79
N THR A 87 -8.86 -11.07 -2.51
CA THR A 87 -9.79 -9.97 -2.35
C THR A 87 -10.19 -9.71 -0.90
N GLU A 88 -10.33 -10.75 -0.07
CA GLU A 88 -10.64 -10.59 1.35
C GLU A 88 -9.50 -9.92 2.12
N VAL A 89 -8.24 -10.22 1.79
CA VAL A 89 -7.07 -9.58 2.41
C VAL A 89 -7.00 -8.11 2.00
N TYR A 90 -7.26 -7.79 0.73
CA TYR A 90 -7.36 -6.41 0.28
C TYR A 90 -8.47 -5.64 0.99
N ALA A 91 -9.66 -6.25 1.17
CA ALA A 91 -10.76 -5.63 1.89
C ALA A 91 -10.41 -5.32 3.36
N HIS A 92 -9.71 -6.23 4.05
CA HIS A 92 -9.24 -5.98 5.42
C HIS A 92 -8.21 -4.85 5.50
N ILE A 93 -7.26 -4.82 4.56
CA ILE A 93 -6.25 -3.75 4.48
C ILE A 93 -6.91 -2.41 4.17
N ASP A 94 -7.87 -2.39 3.24
CA ASP A 94 -8.62 -1.18 2.86
C ASP A 94 -9.41 -0.62 4.04
N ALA A 95 -10.19 -1.47 4.73
CA ALA A 95 -10.94 -1.09 5.92
C ALA A 95 -10.03 -0.50 7.02
N TYR A 96 -8.87 -1.12 7.26
CA TYR A 96 -7.87 -0.61 8.20
C TYR A 96 -7.34 0.77 7.79
N LEU A 97 -7.01 0.96 6.50
CA LEU A 97 -6.51 2.23 5.99
C LEU A 97 -7.57 3.33 6.06
N VAL A 98 -8.84 3.00 5.82
CA VAL A 98 -9.97 3.90 5.99
C VAL A 98 -10.07 4.38 7.44
N GLU A 99 -10.00 3.47 8.41
CA GLU A 99 -10.00 3.84 9.83
C GLU A 99 -8.84 4.77 10.18
N VAL A 100 -7.64 4.44 9.72
CA VAL A 100 -6.41 5.20 10.03
C VAL A 100 -6.42 6.61 9.47
N PHE A 101 -6.96 6.80 8.26
CA PHE A 101 -6.94 8.08 7.56
C PHE A 101 -8.24 8.88 7.66
N THR A 102 -9.28 8.31 8.28
CA THR A 102 -10.45 9.08 8.70
C THR A 102 -10.10 9.88 9.95
N ALA A 103 -10.16 11.21 9.85
CA ALA A 103 -9.87 12.08 10.98
C ALA A 103 -10.93 11.89 12.07
N THR A 104 -10.51 11.53 13.27
CA THR A 104 -11.39 11.39 14.45
C THR A 104 -11.36 12.62 15.34
N LYS A 105 -10.35 13.49 15.17
CA LYS A 105 -10.13 14.71 15.95
C LYS A 105 -9.63 15.84 15.06
N PRO A 106 -9.95 17.12 15.38
CA PRO A 106 -9.35 18.26 14.71
C PRO A 106 -7.82 18.23 14.81
N ASN A 107 -7.14 18.61 13.73
CA ASN A 107 -5.67 18.68 13.65
C ASN A 107 -4.94 17.36 13.93
N GLN A 108 -5.59 16.21 13.72
CA GLN A 108 -4.95 14.90 13.83
C GLN A 108 -3.77 14.81 12.84
N PRO A 109 -2.53 14.55 13.31
CA PRO A 109 -1.39 14.46 12.42
C PRO A 109 -1.48 13.22 11.53
N LEU A 110 -1.18 13.40 10.24
CA LEU A 110 -1.07 12.28 9.31
C LEU A 110 0.10 11.38 9.68
N LEU A 111 -0.08 10.08 9.52
CA LEU A 111 1.00 9.12 9.71
C LEU A 111 2.18 9.42 8.79
N THR A 112 3.38 9.19 9.29
CA THR A 112 4.59 9.26 8.46
C THR A 112 4.66 8.04 7.54
N PRO A 113 5.35 8.14 6.38
CA PRO A 113 5.56 6.99 5.49
C PRO A 113 6.10 5.75 6.22
N LYS A 114 7.09 5.94 7.12
CA LYS A 114 7.64 4.84 7.95
C LYS A 114 6.60 4.23 8.89
N ALA A 115 5.76 5.05 9.52
CA ALA A 115 4.72 4.58 10.41
C ALA A 115 3.65 3.77 9.67
N ILE A 116 3.31 4.17 8.44
CA ILE A 116 2.39 3.44 7.55
C ILE A 116 2.92 2.04 7.28
N VAL A 117 4.16 1.94 6.76
CA VAL A 117 4.79 0.64 6.44
C VAL A 117 4.82 -0.27 7.67
N HIS A 118 5.26 0.25 8.82
CA HIS A 118 5.33 -0.53 10.06
C HIS A 118 3.96 -1.05 10.51
N ARG A 119 2.93 -0.20 10.43
CA ARG A 119 1.56 -0.58 10.82
C ARG A 119 0.96 -1.60 9.86
N LEU A 120 1.11 -1.42 8.56
CA LEU A 120 0.65 -2.37 7.55
C LEU A 120 1.34 -3.73 7.67
N ARG A 121 2.67 -3.76 7.83
CA ARG A 121 3.40 -5.02 8.06
C ARG A 121 2.94 -5.73 9.32
N ARG A 122 2.62 -4.99 10.39
CA ARG A 122 2.07 -5.57 11.61
C ARG A 122 0.66 -6.15 11.39
N LEU A 123 -0.20 -5.46 10.65
CA LEU A 123 -1.53 -5.96 10.27
C LEU A 123 -1.41 -7.24 9.44
N ILE A 124 -0.58 -7.22 8.40
CA ILE A 124 -0.30 -8.35 7.52
C ILE A 124 0.19 -9.55 8.33
N ALA A 125 1.19 -9.36 9.20
CA ALA A 125 1.68 -10.44 10.04
C ALA A 125 0.61 -10.99 11.00
N GLN A 126 -0.35 -10.17 11.45
CA GLN A 126 -1.48 -10.66 12.24
C GLN A 126 -2.43 -11.51 11.41
N LEU A 127 -2.76 -11.07 10.18
CA LEU A 127 -3.57 -11.83 9.24
C LEU A 127 -2.92 -13.19 8.92
N ASP A 128 -1.62 -13.21 8.65
CA ASP A 128 -0.86 -14.44 8.42
C ASP A 128 -0.86 -15.38 9.62
N ASN A 129 -0.82 -14.85 10.85
CA ASN A 129 -0.87 -15.66 12.06
C ASN A 129 -2.28 -16.17 12.38
N THR A 130 -3.33 -15.45 11.96
CA THR A 130 -4.72 -15.90 12.11
C THR A 130 -5.13 -16.91 11.04
N VAL A 131 -4.69 -16.73 9.79
CA VAL A 131 -4.89 -17.69 8.69
C VAL A 131 -3.96 -18.90 8.87
N GLY A 132 -2.76 -18.67 9.40
CA GLY A 132 -1.77 -19.68 9.79
C GLY A 132 -1.90 -20.19 11.22
N TYR A 133 -3.08 -20.11 11.87
CA TYR A 133 -3.35 -20.85 13.11
C TYR A 133 -3.42 -22.35 12.79
N ASP A 134 -2.26 -22.93 12.55
CA ASP A 134 -2.04 -24.36 12.42
C ASP A 134 -1.33 -24.82 13.70
N ALA A 135 -2.11 -25.38 14.64
CA ALA A 135 -1.62 -25.88 15.91
C ALA A 135 -0.43 -26.86 15.74
N ALA A 136 -0.32 -27.52 14.58
CA ALA A 136 0.77 -28.43 14.25
C ALA A 136 2.12 -27.71 14.01
N LYS A 137 2.15 -26.51 13.41
CA LYS A 137 3.39 -25.73 13.20
C LYS A 137 3.97 -25.21 14.51
N ARG A 138 3.13 -24.86 15.49
CA ARG A 138 3.59 -24.38 16.81
C ARG A 138 4.29 -25.49 17.61
N LYS A 139 3.76 -26.72 17.58
CA LYS A 139 4.42 -27.92 18.16
C LYS A 139 5.78 -28.24 17.54
N ARG A 140 6.04 -27.84 16.29
CA ARG A 140 7.36 -27.98 15.65
C ARG A 140 8.36 -26.93 16.15
N ARG A 141 7.91 -25.70 16.45
CA ARG A 141 8.76 -24.64 17.04
C ARG A 141 9.05 -24.83 18.54
N THR A 142 8.23 -25.60 19.25
CA THR A 142 8.41 -25.91 20.68
C THR A 142 9.10 -27.24 20.96
N ARG A 143 9.48 -28.01 19.93
CA ARG A 143 10.37 -29.16 20.15
C ARG A 143 11.78 -28.62 20.37
N PRO A 144 12.42 -28.88 21.54
CA PRO A 144 13.83 -28.60 21.72
C PRO A 144 14.62 -29.62 20.90
N GLN A 145 14.85 -29.32 19.62
CA GLN A 145 15.91 -29.95 18.84
C GLN A 145 17.08 -28.98 18.86
N ASP A 146 17.81 -29.02 19.98
CA ASP A 146 19.25 -28.77 20.10
C ASP A 146 19.64 -29.13 21.55
N ALA A 147 19.37 -30.38 21.92
CA ALA A 147 20.13 -31.01 22.99
C ALA A 147 21.45 -31.45 22.35
N PHE A 148 22.45 -30.58 22.39
CA PHE A 148 23.83 -30.97 22.15
C PHE A 148 24.20 -32.03 23.19
N VAL A 149 24.42 -33.26 22.72
CA VAL A 149 25.04 -34.32 23.51
C VAL A 149 26.54 -34.12 23.37
N ILE A 150 27.22 -33.90 24.51
CA ILE A 150 28.68 -33.94 24.65
C ILE A 150 29.12 -35.40 24.67
#